data_AF-B6BNQ3-F1
#
_entry.id   AF-B6BNQ3-F1
#
_cell.length_a   1.000
_cell.length_b   1.000
_cell.length_c   1.000
_cell.angle_alpha   90.00
_cell.angle_beta   90.00
_cell.angle_gamma   90.00
#
_symmetry.space_group_name_H-M   'P 1'
#
loop_
_entity.id
_entity.type
_entity.pdbx_description
1 polymer ?
#
loop_
_entity_poly.entity_id
_entity_poly.type
_entity_poly.pdbx_seq_one_letter_code
_entity_poly.pdbx_strand_id
1 'polypeptide(L)' 'MSKTDNFEAKLEGAKKILETLMNPEITLQNSVKAYEKGMGELAEAQKILEDAVIKIKEIKSS' A
#
# COMPACT_ATOMS: atom_id res chain seq x y z
N MET A 1 1.57 15.19 -9.44
CA MET A 1 1.66 13.98 -8.60
C MET A 1 2.79 13.13 -9.13
N SER A 2 3.80 12.85 -8.30
CA SER A 2 4.89 11.94 -8.68
C SER A 2 4.32 10.53 -8.91
N LYS A 3 4.98 9.74 -9.75
CA LYS A 3 4.60 8.32 -10.01
C LYS A 3 4.56 7.48 -8.73
N THR A 4 5.20 7.92 -7.65
CA THR A 4 5.36 7.20 -6.38
C THR A 4 4.18 7.34 -5.41
N ASP A 5 3.26 8.29 -5.63
CA ASP A 5 2.22 8.65 -4.65
C ASP A 5 0.79 8.25 -5.09
N ASN A 6 0.65 7.45 -6.16
CA ASN A 6 -0.66 6.97 -6.61
C ASN A 6 -0.96 5.57 -6.08
N PHE A 7 -2.26 5.24 -6.06
CA PHE A 7 -2.78 3.97 -5.54
C PHE A 7 -2.09 2.76 -6.19
N GLU A 8 -1.91 2.79 -7.51
CA GLU A 8 -1.31 1.70 -8.28
C GLU A 8 0.15 1.45 -7.86
N ALA A 9 0.93 2.51 -7.61
CA ALA A 9 2.30 2.38 -7.14
C ALA A 9 2.36 1.80 -5.72
N LYS A 10 1.45 2.19 -4.83
CA LYS A 10 1.34 1.66 -3.47
C LYS A 10 0.95 0.18 -3.45
N LEU A 11 -0.01 -0.19 -4.30
CA LEU A 11 -0.43 -1.58 -4.47
C LEU A 11 0.71 -2.45 -5.03
N GLU A 12 1.46 -1.93 -6.01
CA GLU A 12 2.62 -2.62 -6.57
C GLU A 12 3.76 -2.78 -5.55
N GLY A 13 3.99 -1.77 -4.72
CA GLY A 13 4.93 -1.83 -3.59
C GLY A 13 4.56 -2.94 -2.60
N ALA A 14 3.29 -3.01 -2.21
CA ALA A 14 2.78 -4.06 -1.32
C ALA A 14 2.94 -5.47 -1.92
N LYS A 15 2.67 -5.65 -3.22
CA LYS A 15 2.87 -6.94 -3.91
C LYS A 15 4.32 -7.41 -3.87
N LYS A 16 5.28 -6.54 -4.19
CA LYS A 16 6.72 -6.87 -4.14
C LYS A 16 7.19 -7.26 -2.74
N ILE A 17 6.59 -6.65 -1.73
CA ILE A 17 6.87 -6.99 -0.32
C ILE A 17 6.32 -8.38 0.02
N LEU A 18 5.12 -8.72 -0.44
CA LEU A 18 4.57 -10.06 -0.30
C LEU A 18 5.45 -11.11 -1.00
N GLU A 19 5.92 -10.83 -2.21
CA GLU A 19 6.87 -11.71 -2.92
C GLU A 19 8.17 -11.91 -2.13
N THR A 20 8.67 -10.84 -1.48
CA THR A 20 9.85 -10.92 -0.62
C THR A 20 9.60 -11.81 0.60
N LEU A 21 8.41 -11.74 1.20
CA LEU A 21 8.02 -12.60 2.32
C LEU A 21 7.85 -14.08 1.94
N MET A 22 7.61 -14.38 0.66
CA MET A 22 7.55 -15.74 0.15
C MET A 22 8.92 -16.36 -0.11
N ASN A 23 10.01 -15.58 -0.04
CA ASN A 23 11.36 -16.11 -0.22
C ASN A 23 11.73 -17.04 0.96
N PRO A 24 11.98 -18.34 0.72
CA PRO A 24 12.31 -19.29 1.78
C PRO A 24 13.66 -19.00 2.47
N GLU A 25 14.53 -18.19 1.86
CA GLU A 25 15.83 -17.79 2.43
C GLU A 25 15.75 -16.50 3.28
N ILE A 26 14.56 -15.91 3.43
CA ILE A 26 14.42 -14.69 4.23
C ILE A 26 14.70 -14.96 5.71
N THR A 27 15.53 -14.12 6.32
CA THR A 27 15.74 -14.19 7.78
C THR A 27 14.52 -13.63 8.51
N LEU A 28 14.28 -14.10 9.75
CA LEU A 28 13.20 -13.60 10.59
C LEU A 28 13.23 -12.07 10.77
N GLN A 29 14.43 -11.48 10.93
CA GLN A 29 14.57 -10.04 11.06
C GLN A 29 14.13 -9.31 9.78
N ASN A 30 14.50 -9.85 8.62
CA ASN A 30 14.13 -9.26 7.34
C ASN A 30 12.64 -9.47 7.02
N SER A 31 12.04 -10.58 7.45
CA SER A 31 10.61 -10.81 7.27
C SER A 31 9.76 -9.85 8.09
N VAL A 32 10.15 -9.55 9.34
CA VAL A 32 9.46 -8.54 10.15
C VAL A 32 9.54 -7.15 9.51
N LYS A 33 10.73 -6.72 9.06
CA LYS A 33 10.90 -5.42 8.38
C LYS A 33 10.10 -5.35 7.08
N ALA A 34 10.10 -6.42 6.29
CA ALA A 34 9.32 -6.49 5.06
C ALA A 34 7.82 -6.38 5.38
N TYR A 35 7.33 -7.13 6.38
CA TYR A 35 5.95 -7.07 6.83
C TYR A 35 5.52 -5.66 7.25
N GLU A 36 6.28 -5.00 8.12
CA GLU A 36 6.00 -3.62 8.57
C GLU A 36 5.90 -2.65 7.39
N LYS A 37 6.85 -2.75 6.45
CA LYS A 37 6.84 -1.93 5.24
C LYS A 37 5.61 -2.20 4.37
N GLY A 38 5.23 -3.48 4.20
CA GLY A 38 4.08 -3.88 3.40
C GLY A 38 2.78 -3.36 3.97
N MET A 39 2.63 -3.44 5.30
CA MET A 39 1.50 -2.87 6.02
C MET A 39 1.42 -1.36 5.85
N GLY A 40 2.56 -0.66 5.84
CA GLY A 40 2.61 0.78 5.56
C GLY A 40 2.11 1.15 4.16
N GLU A 41 2.61 0.46 3.13
CA GLU A 41 2.18 0.71 1.73
C GLU A 41 0.68 0.42 1.55
N LEU A 42 0.16 -0.64 2.18
CA LEU A 42 -1.27 -0.98 2.14
C LEU A 42 -2.13 0.06 2.87
N ALA A 43 -1.68 0.58 4.02
CA ALA A 43 -2.40 1.61 4.77
C ALA A 43 -2.50 2.91 3.96
N GLU A 44 -1.43 3.30 3.26
CA GLU A 44 -1.45 4.46 2.38
C GLU A 44 -2.37 4.25 1.16
N ALA A 45 -2.34 3.06 0.55
CA ALA A 45 -3.27 2.71 -0.52
C ALA A 45 -4.73 2.78 -0.06
N GLN A 46 -5.04 2.26 1.13
CA GLN A 46 -6.37 2.34 1.72
C GLN A 46 -6.81 3.80 1.93
N LYS A 47 -5.93 4.66 2.45
CA LYS A 47 -6.23 6.08 2.64
C LYS A 47 -6.60 6.77 1.32
N ILE A 48 -5.88 6.47 0.23
CA ILE A 48 -6.19 7.02 -1.10
C ILE A 48 -7.61 6.63 -1.54
N LEU A 49 -8.04 5.39 -1.26
CA LEU A 49 -9.39 4.93 -1.57
C LEU A 49 -10.45 5.63 -0.70
N GLU A 50 -10.19 5.78 0.60
CA GLU A 50 -11.08 6.48 1.53
C GLU A 50 -11.28 7.94 1.11
N ASP A 51 -10.19 8.65 0.78
CA ASP A 51 -10.22 10.03 0.30
C ASP A 51 -11.02 10.15 -1.01
N ALA A 52 -10.88 9.17 -1.92
CA ALA A 52 -11.65 9.12 -3.16
C ALA A 52 -13.15 8.94 -2.91
N VAL A 53 -13.52 8.06 -1.97
CA VAL A 53 -14.91 7.84 -1.56
C VAL A 53 -15.51 9.11 -0.93
N ILE A 54 -14.76 9.81 -0.08
CA ILE A 54 -15.19 11.08 0.53
C ILE A 54 -15.49 12.12 -0.56
N LYS A 55 -14.57 12.32 -1.51
CA LYS A 55 -14.77 13.27 -2.63
C LYS A 55 -16.00 12.94 -3.47
N ILE A 56 -16.23 11.66 -3.76
CA ILE A 56 -17.43 11.24 -4.49
C ILE A 56 -18.72 11.57 -3.71
N LYS A 57 -18.72 11.38 -2.39
CA LYS A 57 -19.86 11.74 -1.54
C LYS A 57 -20.11 13.25 -1.55
N GLU A 58 -19.07 14.06 -1.40
CA GLU A 58 -19.17 15.53 -1.45
C GLU A 58 -19.77 16.02 -2.78
N ILE A 59 -19.30 15.48 -3.91
CA ILE A 59 -19.85 15.80 -5.23
C ILE A 59 -21.32 15.40 -5.36
N LYS A 60 -21.72 14.25 -4.83
CA LYS A 60 -23.12 13.78 -4.87
C LYS A 60 -24.06 14.54 -3.95
N SER A 61 -23.53 15.16 -2.89
CA SER A 61 -24.28 15.99 -1.95
C SER A 61 -24.35 17.47 -2.36
N SER A 62 -23.68 17.84 -3.46
CA SER A 62 -23.72 19.17 -4.09
C SER A 62 -24.76 19.20 -5.20
#